data_AF-A0A4U0VF09-F1
#
_entry.id   AF-A0A4U0VF09-F1
#
_cell.length_a   1.000
_cell.length_b   1.000
_cell.length_c   1.000
_cell.angle_alpha   90.00
_cell.angle_beta   90.00
_cell.angle_gamma   90.00
#
_symmetry.space_group_name_H-M   'P 1'
#
loop_
_entity.id
_entity.type
_entity.pdbx_description
1 polymer ?
#
loop_
_entity_poly.entity_id
_entity_poly.type
_entity_poly.pdbx_seq_one_letter_code
_entity_poly.pdbx_strand_id
1 'polypeptide(L)'
;MLNQDVTYFYGSAQAVYPDFGGVVFTAEEGERLAAALGPKGKGMILRNHGLLTVGSTVDEAAYLYTLMERSCEVQLLVEAAAANGVEKVFVPEESARYTFEMASDPEALYWEFQPDLEWEEHCSGGAHRL
;
A
#
# COMPACT_ATOMS: atom_id res chain seq x y z
N MET A 1 -8.11 -11.40 -2.33
CA MET A 1 -6.89 -10.93 -1.64
C MET A 1 -6.09 -12.15 -1.18
N LEU A 2 -4.75 -12.09 -1.12
CA LEU A 2 -3.90 -13.29 -0.99
C LEU A 2 -3.51 -13.66 0.45
N ASN A 3 -3.36 -12.67 1.33
CA ASN A 3 -3.01 -12.84 2.74
C ASN A 3 -3.71 -11.75 3.58
N GLN A 4 -3.53 -11.77 4.91
CA GLN A 4 -4.10 -10.77 5.81
C GLN A 4 -3.61 -9.36 5.49
N ASP A 5 -2.32 -9.20 5.26
CA ASP A 5 -1.64 -7.90 5.07
C ASP A 5 -2.25 -7.10 3.92
N VAL A 6 -2.41 -7.72 2.75
CA VAL A 6 -2.94 -7.01 1.58
C VAL A 6 -4.39 -6.57 1.81
N THR A 7 -5.13 -7.16 2.76
CA THR A 7 -6.52 -6.74 3.10
C THR A 7 -6.63 -5.31 3.59
N TYR A 8 -5.53 -4.67 3.98
CA TYR A 8 -5.51 -3.25 4.35
C TYR A 8 -5.82 -2.33 3.16
N PHE A 9 -5.80 -2.87 1.95
CA PHE A 9 -6.19 -2.21 0.69
C PHE A 9 -7.56 -2.66 0.15
N TYR A 10 -8.38 -3.31 0.98
CA TYR A 10 -9.67 -3.86 0.57
C TYR A 10 -10.65 -2.80 0.02
N GLY A 11 -11.50 -3.22 -0.91
CA GLY A 11 -12.55 -2.38 -1.49
C GLY A 11 -12.00 -1.18 -2.27
N SER A 12 -12.42 0.02 -1.87
CA SER A 12 -12.02 1.29 -2.51
C SER A 12 -10.75 1.91 -1.91
N ALA A 13 -10.02 1.19 -1.05
CA ALA A 13 -8.79 1.69 -0.46
C ALA A 13 -7.60 1.66 -1.42
N GLN A 14 -7.72 0.93 -2.54
CA GLN A 14 -6.71 0.92 -3.60
C GLN A 14 -7.28 1.33 -4.95
N ALA A 15 -6.47 2.05 -5.73
CA ALA A 15 -6.72 2.35 -7.13
C ALA A 15 -5.60 1.85 -8.05
N VAL A 16 -5.89 1.73 -9.34
CA VAL A 16 -4.90 1.51 -10.40
C VAL A 16 -5.06 2.64 -11.40
N TYR A 17 -4.03 3.50 -11.51
CA TYR A 17 -4.03 4.59 -12.46
C TYR A 17 -3.48 4.11 -13.81
N PRO A 18 -4.26 4.18 -14.90
CA PRO A 18 -3.92 3.53 -16.16
C PRO A 18 -3.01 4.36 -17.07
N ASP A 19 -2.93 5.67 -16.85
CA ASP A 19 -2.22 6.59 -17.74
C ASP A 19 -0.76 6.73 -17.30
N PHE A 20 0.14 6.80 -18.27
CA PHE A 20 1.56 7.07 -18.06
C PHE A 20 2.00 8.18 -19.04
N GLY A 21 2.20 9.39 -18.52
CA GLY A 21 2.54 10.59 -19.31
C GLY A 21 4.03 10.89 -19.43
N GLY A 22 4.91 10.08 -18.81
CA GLY A 22 6.31 10.41 -18.59
C GLY A 22 6.53 11.23 -17.32
N VAL A 23 7.68 11.91 -17.18
CA VAL A 23 7.95 12.77 -16.02
C VAL A 23 7.10 14.03 -16.12
N VAL A 24 6.33 14.32 -15.08
CA VAL A 24 5.37 15.42 -15.10
C VAL A 24 5.78 16.53 -14.14
N PHE A 25 5.52 17.76 -14.56
CA PHE A 25 5.81 18.99 -13.82
C PHE A 25 4.56 19.88 -13.65
N THR A 26 3.36 19.36 -13.87
CA THR A 26 2.11 20.14 -13.85
C THR A 26 1.18 19.72 -12.71
N ALA A 27 0.47 20.69 -12.13
CA ALA A 27 -0.51 20.44 -11.06
C ALA A 27 -1.70 19.60 -11.53
N GLU A 28 -2.04 19.65 -12.82
CA GLU A 28 -3.16 18.92 -13.42
C GLU A 28 -3.03 17.40 -13.25
N GLU A 29 -1.81 16.85 -13.23
CA GLU A 29 -1.65 15.42 -12.95
C GLU A 29 -1.97 15.08 -11.51
N GLY A 30 -1.55 15.92 -10.55
CA GLY A 30 -1.91 15.76 -9.15
C GLY A 30 -3.43 15.69 -8.96
N GLU A 31 -4.19 16.54 -9.66
CA GLU A 31 -5.65 16.51 -9.63
C GLU A 31 -6.24 15.22 -10.22
N ARG A 32 -5.68 14.73 -11.34
CA ARG A 32 -6.10 13.45 -11.94
C ARG A 32 -5.80 12.26 -11.02
N LEU A 33 -4.63 12.25 -10.39
CA LEU A 33 -4.24 11.22 -9.41
C LEU A 33 -5.15 11.27 -8.19
N ALA A 34 -5.41 12.44 -7.62
CA ALA A 34 -6.34 12.59 -6.50
C ALA A 34 -7.75 12.11 -6.85
N ALA A 35 -8.26 12.46 -8.04
CA ALA A 35 -9.54 11.98 -8.53
C ALA A 35 -9.59 10.46 -8.73
N ALA A 36 -8.50 9.87 -9.24
CA ALA A 36 -8.39 8.42 -9.43
C ALA A 36 -8.26 7.65 -8.12
N LEU A 37 -7.57 8.21 -7.12
CA LEU A 37 -7.45 7.62 -5.78
C LEU A 37 -8.81 7.61 -5.07
N GLY A 38 -9.56 8.70 -5.23
CA GLY A 38 -10.85 8.88 -4.59
C GLY A 38 -10.75 9.15 -3.08
N PRO A 39 -11.89 9.48 -2.44
CA PRO A 39 -11.92 9.96 -1.05
C PRO A 39 -11.63 8.87 0.01
N LYS A 40 -11.62 7.60 -0.39
CA LYS A 40 -11.34 6.45 0.49
C LYS A 40 -10.01 5.78 0.18
N GLY A 41 -9.32 6.24 -0.86
CA GLY A 41 -8.09 5.62 -1.34
C GLY A 41 -6.92 5.91 -0.42
N LYS A 42 -6.10 4.88 -0.21
CA LYS A 42 -4.90 4.87 0.64
C LYS A 42 -3.65 4.46 -0.13
N GLY A 43 -3.83 3.71 -1.21
CA GLY A 43 -2.73 3.28 -2.08
C GLY A 43 -3.13 3.25 -3.55
N MET A 44 -2.15 3.42 -4.42
CA MET A 44 -2.34 3.43 -5.86
C MET A 44 -1.16 2.78 -6.57
N ILE A 45 -1.49 1.90 -7.51
CA ILE A 45 -0.53 1.42 -8.51
C ILE A 45 -0.57 2.37 -9.70
N LEU A 46 0.53 3.05 -9.96
CA LEU A 46 0.75 3.90 -11.12
C LEU A 46 1.32 3.01 -12.25
N ARG A 47 0.52 2.73 -13.28
CA ARG A 47 0.92 1.82 -14.35
C ARG A 47 2.23 2.27 -14.99
N ASN A 48 3.17 1.32 -15.13
CA ASN A 48 4.51 1.56 -15.68
C ASN A 48 5.39 2.55 -14.88
N HIS A 49 5.02 2.89 -13.64
CA HIS A 49 5.74 3.86 -12.82
C HIS A 49 6.12 3.30 -11.45
N GLY A 50 5.14 2.99 -10.59
CA GLY A 50 5.42 2.55 -9.23
C GLY A 50 4.21 2.67 -8.31
N LEU A 51 4.48 2.83 -7.01
CA LEU A 51 3.47 2.90 -5.96
C LEU A 51 3.34 4.32 -5.43
N LEU A 52 2.13 4.68 -5.02
CA LEU A 52 1.82 5.90 -4.28
C LEU A 52 0.90 5.54 -3.11
N THR A 53 1.23 5.99 -1.91
CA THR A 53 0.39 5.83 -0.72
C THR A 53 0.15 7.17 -0.04
N VAL A 54 -0.95 7.28 0.68
CA VAL A 54 -1.33 8.45 1.45
C VAL A 54 -1.82 8.03 2.83
N GLY A 55 -1.71 8.93 3.79
CA GLY A 55 -2.18 8.74 5.16
C GLY A 55 -2.49 10.07 5.82
N SER A 56 -3.16 10.00 6.96
CA SER A 56 -3.41 11.14 7.86
C SER A 56 -2.15 11.51 8.65
N THR A 57 -1.19 10.60 8.73
CA THR A 57 0.16 10.79 9.29
C THR A 57 1.22 10.33 8.27
N VAL A 58 2.47 10.76 8.48
CA VAL A 58 3.60 10.28 7.67
C VAL A 58 3.82 8.79 7.88
N ASP A 59 3.69 8.33 9.13
CA ASP A 59 3.84 6.94 9.56
C ASP A 59 2.83 6.01 8.88
N GLU A 60 1.55 6.41 8.84
CA GLU A 60 0.51 5.67 8.12
C GLU A 60 0.89 5.51 6.63
N ALA A 61 1.26 6.62 5.98
CA ALA A 61 1.62 6.59 4.57
C ALA A 61 2.85 5.71 4.30
N ALA A 62 3.84 5.76 5.19
CA ALA A 62 5.08 5.00 5.10
C ALA A 62 4.83 3.49 5.31
N TYR A 63 4.07 3.10 6.32
CA TYR A 63 3.70 1.70 6.56
C TYR A 63 2.89 1.14 5.40
N LEU A 64 1.91 1.88 4.89
CA LEU A 64 1.16 1.43 3.72
C LEU A 64 2.07 1.26 2.50
N TYR A 65 3.11 2.08 2.35
CA TYR A 65 4.06 1.95 1.24
C TYR A 65 4.84 0.63 1.33
N THR A 66 5.41 0.32 2.51
CA THR A 66 6.15 -0.93 2.73
C THR A 66 5.24 -2.15 2.59
N LEU A 67 4.03 -2.08 3.13
CA LEU A 67 3.01 -3.11 3.03
C LEU A 67 2.59 -3.38 1.57
N MET A 68 2.37 -2.32 0.78
CA MET A 68 1.98 -2.44 -0.63
C MET A 68 3.12 -3.03 -1.46
N GLU A 69 4.36 -2.59 -1.25
CA GLU A 69 5.55 -3.14 -1.92
C GLU A 69 5.69 -4.65 -1.65
N ARG A 70 5.60 -5.06 -0.38
CA ARG A 70 5.64 -6.49 -0.02
C ARG A 70 4.45 -7.26 -0.56
N SER A 71 3.26 -6.67 -0.60
CA SER A 71 2.08 -7.29 -1.20
C SER A 71 2.26 -7.52 -2.70
N CYS A 72 2.89 -6.58 -3.42
CA CYS A 72 3.23 -6.74 -4.83
C CYS A 72 4.23 -7.88 -5.03
N GLU A 73 5.29 -7.95 -4.23
CA GLU A 73 6.26 -9.05 -4.26
C GLU A 73 5.60 -10.41 -4.01
N VAL A 74 4.78 -10.52 -2.95
CA VAL A 74 4.02 -11.73 -2.64
C VAL A 74 3.10 -12.11 -3.79
N GLN A 75 2.40 -11.15 -4.40
CA GLN A 75 1.54 -11.42 -5.54
C GLN A 75 2.33 -11.99 -6.72
N LEU A 76 3.50 -11.44 -7.05
CA LEU A 76 4.36 -11.96 -8.11
C LEU A 76 4.82 -13.40 -7.82
N LEU A 77 5.24 -13.69 -6.59
CA LEU A 77 5.64 -15.04 -6.16
C LEU A 77 4.48 -16.04 -6.24
N VAL A 78 3.29 -15.63 -5.80
CA VAL A 78 2.08 -16.45 -5.87
C VAL A 78 1.69 -16.72 -7.32
N GLU A 79 1.74 -15.73 -8.21
CA GLU A 79 1.47 -15.94 -9.64
C GLU A 79 2.50 -16.87 -10.28
N ALA A 80 3.78 -16.79 -9.89
CA ALA A 80 4.81 -17.72 -10.36
C ALA A 80 4.56 -19.15 -9.88
N ALA A 81 4.16 -19.36 -8.63
CA ALA A 81 3.78 -20.67 -8.11
C ALA A 81 2.53 -21.22 -8.82
N ALA A 82 1.54 -20.36 -9.09
CA ALA A 82 0.32 -20.72 -9.79
C ALA A 82 0.58 -21.15 -11.24
N ALA A 83 1.51 -20.48 -11.93
CA ALA A 83 1.98 -20.90 -13.25
C ALA A 83 2.63 -22.30 -13.25
N ASN A 84 3.06 -22.80 -12.08
CA ASN A 84 3.61 -24.13 -11.87
C ASN A 84 2.60 -25.13 -11.26
N GLY A 85 1.31 -24.80 -11.28
CA GLY A 85 0.23 -25.71 -10.87
C GLY A 85 -0.14 -25.68 -9.39
N VAL A 86 0.40 -24.75 -8.61
CA VAL A 86 -0.04 -24.53 -7.21
C VAL A 86 -1.33 -23.72 -7.21
N GLU A 87 -2.39 -24.24 -6.61
CA GLU A 87 -3.67 -23.52 -6.53
C GLU A 87 -3.57 -22.28 -5.62
N LYS A 88 -4.11 -21.15 -6.08
CA LYS A 88 -4.21 -19.92 -5.27
C LYS A 88 -5.37 -20.06 -4.28
N VAL A 89 -5.07 -19.83 -3.01
CA VAL A 89 -6.09 -19.74 -1.95
C VAL A 89 -6.30 -18.27 -1.61
N PHE A 90 -7.54 -17.80 -1.74
CA PHE A 90 -7.89 -16.41 -1.45
C PHE A 90 -8.47 -16.28 -0.04
N VAL A 91 -8.20 -15.13 0.58
CA VAL A 91 -8.87 -14.72 1.81
C VAL A 91 -10.37 -14.58 1.52
N PRO A 92 -11.27 -15.18 2.34
CA PRO A 92 -12.71 -15.00 2.19
C PRO A 92 -13.11 -13.53 2.25
N GLU A 93 -14.08 -13.14 1.44
CA GLU A 93 -14.52 -11.73 1.31
C GLU A 93 -14.92 -11.10 2.66
N GLU A 94 -15.67 -11.84 3.48
CA GLU A 94 -16.07 -11.38 4.80
C GLU A 94 -14.88 -11.15 5.73
N SER A 95 -13.88 -12.04 5.69
CA SER A 95 -12.65 -11.91 6.46
C SER A 95 -11.82 -10.73 5.98
N ALA A 96 -11.69 -10.53 4.67
CA ALA A 96 -10.96 -9.39 4.11
C ALA A 96 -11.59 -8.05 4.52
N ARG A 97 -12.91 -7.94 4.43
CA ARG A 97 -13.65 -6.76 4.89
C ARG A 97 -13.47 -6.54 6.40
N TYR A 98 -13.64 -7.58 7.20
CA TYR A 98 -13.51 -7.48 8.66
C TYR A 98 -12.11 -7.03 9.07
N THR A 99 -11.06 -7.63 8.51
CA THR A 99 -9.68 -7.23 8.81
C THR A 99 -9.41 -5.78 8.40
N PHE A 100 -9.89 -5.36 7.22
CA PHE A 100 -9.78 -3.96 6.79
C PHE A 100 -10.45 -3.00 7.78
N GLU A 101 -11.69 -3.29 8.18
CA GLU A 101 -12.46 -2.46 9.12
C GLU A 101 -11.81 -2.37 10.50
N MET A 102 -11.13 -3.43 10.94
CA MET A 102 -10.56 -3.52 12.28
C MET A 102 -9.12 -3.02 12.40
N ALA A 103 -8.35 -2.98 11.32
CA ALA A 103 -6.90 -2.80 11.40
C ALA A 103 -6.32 -1.78 10.41
N SER A 104 -7.13 -1.21 9.51
CA SER A 104 -6.68 -0.23 8.53
C SER A 104 -6.85 1.22 9.00
N ASP A 105 -7.33 1.51 10.21
CA ASP A 105 -7.53 2.90 10.63
C ASP A 105 -6.20 3.65 10.86
N PRO A 106 -6.18 5.00 10.79
CA PRO A 106 -4.95 5.77 10.91
C PRO A 106 -4.16 5.55 12.20
N GLU A 107 -4.82 5.25 13.32
CA GLU A 107 -4.14 5.01 14.60
C GLU A 107 -3.45 3.65 14.59
N ALA A 108 -4.13 2.60 14.13
CA ALA A 108 -3.53 1.29 13.95
C ALA A 108 -2.29 1.36 13.04
N LEU A 109 -2.41 1.99 11.87
CA LEU A 109 -1.31 2.10 10.90
C LEU A 109 -0.13 2.95 11.39
N TYR A 110 -0.39 3.97 12.22
CA TYR A 110 0.68 4.70 12.91
C TYR A 110 1.51 3.76 13.79
N TRP A 111 0.84 2.93 14.60
CA TRP A 111 1.51 2.00 15.52
C TRP A 111 2.24 0.88 14.80
N GLU A 112 1.68 0.36 13.70
CA GLU A 112 2.33 -0.66 12.87
C GLU A 112 3.65 -0.16 12.26
N PHE A 113 3.79 1.15 12.00
CA PHE A 113 5.04 1.70 11.49
C PHE A 113 6.15 1.87 12.54
N GLN A 114 5.80 1.98 13.82
CA GLN A 114 6.77 2.38 14.85
C GLN A 114 7.98 1.45 14.95
N PRO A 115 7.86 0.11 14.84
CA PRO A 115 9.02 -0.77 14.85
C PRO A 115 10.01 -0.50 13.71
N ASP A 116 9.52 -0.17 12.51
CA ASP A 116 10.37 0.18 11.36
C ASP A 116 11.07 1.53 11.61
N LEU A 117 10.35 2.51 12.14
CA LEU A 117 10.91 3.83 12.48
C LEU A 117 11.98 3.72 13.58
N GLU A 118 11.70 2.97 14.65
CA GLU A 118 12.65 2.71 15.74
C GLU A 118 13.90 1.99 15.22
N TRP A 119 13.74 1.06 14.28
CA TRP A 119 14.86 0.37 13.64
C TRP A 119 15.71 1.32 12.80
N GLU A 120 15.10 2.19 12.00
CA GLU A 120 15.79 3.22 11.23
C GLU A 120 16.49 4.23 12.14
N GLU A 121 15.89 4.63 13.25
CA GLU A 121 16.52 5.46 14.28
C GLU A 121 17.78 4.81 14.86
N HIS A 122 17.68 3.53 15.21
CA HIS A 122 18.81 2.75 15.71
C HIS A 122 19.94 2.66 14.67
N CYS A 123 19.61 2.29 13.43
CA CYS A 123 20.60 2.07 12.36
C CYS A 123 21.26 3.37 11.90
N SER A 124 20.51 4.48 11.86
CA SER A 124 21.03 5.78 11.44
C SER A 124 21.75 6.54 12.57
N GLY A 125 21.68 6.06 13.81
CA GLY A 125 22.14 6.81 14.98
C GLY A 125 21.41 8.14 15.17
N GLY A 126 20.17 8.24 14.68
CA GLY A 126 19.35 9.46 14.74
C GLY A 126 19.75 10.56 13.75
N ALA A 127 20.47 10.26 12.67
CA ALA A 127 20.98 11.26 11.72
C ALA A 127 19.90 12.15 11.06
N HIS A 128 18.65 11.67 10.99
CA HIS A 128 17.52 12.42 10.42
C HIS A 128 16.91 13.46 11.39
N ARG A 129 17.32 13.49 12.67
CA ARG A 129 16.82 14.44 13.68
C ARG A 129 17.58 15.78 13.72
N LEU A 130 18.50 16.02 12.77
CA LEU A 130 19.37 17.20 12.70
C LEU A 130 18.69 18.44 12.14
#